data_AF-A0A351G780-F1
#
_entry.id   AF-A0A351G780-F1
#
_cell.length_a   1.000
_cell.length_b   1.000
_cell.length_c   1.000
_cell.angle_alpha   90.00
_cell.angle_beta   90.00
_cell.angle_gamma   90.00
#
_symmetry.space_group_name_H-M   'P 1'
#
loop_
_entity.id
_entity.type
_entity.pdbx_description
1 polymer ?
#
loop_
_entity_poly.entity_id
_entity_poly.type
_entity_poly.pdbx_seq_one_letter_code
_entity_poly.pdbx_strand_id
1 'polypeptide(L)'
;MIFNRPWIVFLQFISTLLFSAVSWIRFGMALDLWDFLSDLPLSVSPLYPVVSGLLCGAAGLWVCVWIWMGHPRAPGALRILSVIFALYYWVDQVLVMTSELRQTNWVFTGLVTVVLLLLVFLSLKPAAVRDFFGEDYEQEKQN
;
A
#
# COMPACT_ATOMS: atom_id res chain seq x y z
N MET A 1 -13.52 -7.48 -21.40
CA MET A 1 -12.64 -6.30 -21.19
C MET A 1 -11.50 -6.56 -20.18
N ILE A 2 -10.86 -7.74 -20.19
CA ILE A 2 -9.70 -8.05 -19.33
C ILE A 2 -8.40 -8.16 -20.15
N PHE A 3 -8.51 -8.47 -21.45
CA PHE A 3 -7.37 -8.89 -22.28
C PHE A 3 -6.50 -7.77 -22.88
N ASN A 4 -6.86 -6.49 -22.73
CA ASN A 4 -6.06 -5.37 -23.26
C ASN A 4 -5.31 -4.56 -22.17
N ARG A 5 -5.28 -5.06 -20.93
CA ARG A 5 -4.58 -4.37 -19.85
C ARG A 5 -3.09 -4.73 -19.86
N PRO A 6 -2.17 -3.77 -19.71
CA PRO A 6 -0.76 -4.07 -19.56
C PRO A 6 -0.56 -5.01 -18.36
N TRP A 7 0.20 -6.08 -18.53
CA TRP A 7 0.47 -7.07 -17.47
C TRP A 7 0.96 -6.42 -16.16
N ILE A 8 1.75 -5.35 -16.29
CA ILE A 8 2.27 -4.57 -15.18
C ILE A 8 1.16 -3.91 -14.35
N VAL A 9 0.09 -3.41 -14.98
CA VAL A 9 -1.06 -2.81 -14.27
C VAL A 9 -1.83 -3.88 -13.49
N PHE A 10 -1.95 -5.08 -14.06
CA PHE A 10 -2.58 -6.20 -13.38
C PHE A 10 -1.78 -6.67 -12.15
N LEU A 11 -0.46 -6.75 -12.25
CA LEU A 11 0.41 -7.00 -11.09
C LEU A 11 0.21 -5.96 -10.00
N GLN A 12 0.08 -4.69 -10.38
CA GLN A 12 -0.10 -3.60 -9.44
C GLN A 12 -1.47 -3.61 -8.76
N PHE A 13 -2.49 -3.98 -9.52
CA PHE A 13 -3.83 -4.23 -8.98
C PHE A 13 -3.80 -5.36 -7.94
N ILE A 14 -3.20 -6.51 -8.28
CA ILE A 14 -3.09 -7.65 -7.34
C ILE A 14 -2.30 -7.27 -6.10
N SER A 15 -1.15 -6.62 -6.24
CA SER A 15 -0.31 -6.21 -5.11
C SER A 15 -1.08 -5.29 -4.15
N THR A 16 -1.77 -4.29 -4.70
CA THR A 16 -2.59 -3.36 -3.89
C THR A 16 -3.77 -4.08 -3.23
N LEU A 17 -4.38 -5.05 -3.93
CA LEU A 17 -5.50 -5.83 -3.40
C LEU A 17 -5.07 -6.71 -2.23
N LEU A 18 -3.94 -7.41 -2.38
CA LEU A 18 -3.36 -8.23 -1.31
C LEU A 18 -3.00 -7.37 -0.10
N PHE A 19 -2.39 -6.22 -0.31
CA PHE A 19 -2.06 -5.27 0.76
C PHE A 19 -3.32 -4.81 1.52
N SER A 20 -4.39 -4.48 0.78
CA SER A 20 -5.67 -4.11 1.36
C SER A 20 -6.30 -5.27 2.15
N ALA A 21 -6.30 -6.48 1.59
CA ALA A 21 -6.82 -7.67 2.27
C ALA A 21 -6.08 -7.94 3.60
N VAL A 22 -4.74 -7.85 3.60
CA VAL A 22 -3.94 -8.00 4.83
C VAL A 22 -4.29 -6.92 5.85
N SER A 23 -4.53 -5.68 5.42
CA SER A 23 -4.92 -4.58 6.32
C SER A 23 -6.30 -4.81 6.95
N TRP A 24 -7.26 -5.34 6.18
CA TRP A 24 -8.57 -5.73 6.67
C TRP A 24 -8.50 -6.93 7.64
N ILE A 25 -7.67 -7.93 7.34
CA ILE A 25 -7.43 -9.04 8.27
C ILE A 25 -6.82 -8.52 9.58
N ARG A 26 -5.86 -7.59 9.51
CA ARG A 26 -5.29 -6.93 10.70
C ARG A 26 -6.35 -6.19 11.51
N PHE A 27 -7.25 -5.45 10.85
CA PHE A 27 -8.37 -4.80 11.51
C PHE A 27 -9.28 -5.81 12.23
N GLY A 28 -9.68 -6.89 11.54
CA GLY A 28 -10.52 -7.94 12.12
C GLY A 28 -9.86 -8.62 13.33
N MET A 29 -8.60 -9.03 13.20
CA MET A 29 -7.84 -9.61 14.31
C MET A 29 -7.68 -8.65 15.49
N ALA A 30 -7.52 -7.36 15.24
CA ALA A 30 -7.41 -6.37 16.31
C ALA A 30 -8.72 -6.20 17.09
N LEU A 31 -9.87 -6.41 16.45
CA LEU A 31 -11.16 -6.45 17.12
C LEU A 31 -11.37 -7.76 17.88
N ASP A 32 -11.05 -8.89 17.26
CA ASP A 32 -11.24 -10.22 17.88
C ASP A 32 -10.31 -10.44 19.09
N LEU A 33 -9.07 -9.95 19.02
CA LEU A 33 -8.08 -10.05 20.09
C LEU A 33 -8.01 -8.78 20.95
N TRP A 34 -9.09 -7.99 21.01
CA TRP A 34 -9.11 -6.73 21.74
C TRP A 34 -8.72 -6.88 23.22
N ASP A 35 -9.30 -7.87 23.90
CA ASP A 35 -9.05 -8.12 25.33
C ASP A 35 -7.60 -8.57 25.54
N PHE A 36 -7.10 -9.47 24.68
CA PHE A 36 -5.70 -9.90 24.71
C PHE A 36 -4.73 -8.73 24.50
N LEU A 37 -4.99 -7.85 23.53
CA LEU A 37 -4.18 -6.66 23.28
C LEU A 37 -4.20 -5.67 24.44
N SER A 38 -5.31 -5.60 25.18
CA SER A 38 -5.47 -4.72 26.34
C SER A 38 -4.68 -5.22 27.56
N ASP A 39 -4.48 -6.53 27.65
CA ASP A 39 -3.73 -7.17 28.75
C ASP A 39 -2.21 -7.19 28.52
N LEU A 40 -1.75 -7.02 27.28
CA LEU A 40 -0.30 -6.93 27.01
C LEU A 40 0.25 -5.56 27.44
N PRO A 41 1.46 -5.51 28.04
CA PRO A 41 2.16 -4.26 28.34
C PRO A 41 2.73 -3.63 27.06
N LEU A 42 1.86 -3.29 26.11
CA LEU A 42 2.22 -2.63 24.86
C LEU A 42 2.46 -1.14 25.10
N SER A 43 3.48 -0.59 24.44
CA SER A 43 3.74 0.85 24.43
C SER A 43 2.70 1.66 23.65
N VAL A 44 1.80 0.99 22.91
CA VAL A 44 0.78 1.60 22.05
C VAL A 44 -0.61 1.04 22.35
N SER A 45 -1.61 1.93 22.31
CA SER A 45 -3.01 1.58 22.58
C SER A 45 -3.56 0.54 21.60
N PRO A 46 -4.40 -0.42 22.04
CA PRO A 46 -5.12 -1.37 21.18
C PRO A 46 -5.99 -0.73 20.09
N LEU A 47 -6.36 0.55 20.23
CA LEU A 47 -7.07 1.30 19.19
C LEU A 47 -6.22 1.51 17.92
N TYR A 48 -4.90 1.59 18.08
CA TYR A 48 -3.99 1.86 16.97
C TYR A 48 -4.08 0.82 15.84
N PRO A 49 -3.94 -0.50 16.08
CA PRO A 49 -4.04 -1.50 15.01
C PRO A 49 -5.43 -1.57 14.36
N VAL A 50 -6.49 -1.22 15.10
CA VAL A 50 -7.86 -1.13 14.55
C VAL A 50 -7.95 0.04 13.57
N VAL A 51 -7.63 1.25 14.01
CA VAL A 51 -7.75 2.45 13.17
C VAL A 51 -6.82 2.38 11.97
N SER A 52 -5.58 1.93 12.17
CA SER A 52 -4.64 1.81 11.06
C SER A 52 -5.03 0.72 10.08
N GLY A 53 -5.46 -0.46 10.54
CA GLY A 53 -5.96 -1.52 9.67
C GLY A 53 -7.14 -1.07 8.81
N LEU A 54 -8.08 -0.34 9.41
CA LEU A 54 -9.25 0.22 8.72
C LEU A 54 -8.84 1.26 7.66
N LEU A 55 -8.04 2.25 8.03
CA LEU A 55 -7.62 3.32 7.12
C LEU A 55 -6.76 2.77 5.96
N CYS A 56 -5.80 1.90 6.26
CA CYS A 56 -4.95 1.26 5.25
C CYS A 56 -5.77 0.36 4.32
N GLY A 57 -6.69 -0.43 4.87
CA GLY A 57 -7.59 -1.30 4.11
C GLY A 57 -8.48 -0.52 3.15
N ALA A 58 -9.14 0.54 3.67
CA ALA A 58 -10.01 1.41 2.89
C ALA A 58 -9.25 2.17 1.79
N ALA A 59 -8.09 2.76 2.10
CA ALA A 59 -7.27 3.46 1.13
C ALA A 59 -6.75 2.51 0.02
N GLY A 60 -6.34 1.29 0.38
CA GLY A 60 -5.94 0.27 -0.58
C GLY A 60 -7.09 -0.14 -1.52
N LEU A 61 -8.29 -0.38 -0.98
CA LEU A 61 -9.48 -0.68 -1.79
C LEU A 61 -9.81 0.46 -2.75
N TRP A 62 -9.76 1.70 -2.26
CA TRP A 62 -10.05 2.88 -3.06
C TRP A 62 -9.13 2.98 -4.29
N VAL A 63 -7.82 2.76 -4.09
CA VAL A 63 -6.86 2.71 -5.21
C VAL A 63 -7.10 1.52 -6.13
N CYS A 64 -7.42 0.34 -5.60
CA CYS A 64 -7.77 -0.82 -6.41
C CYS A 64 -8.93 -0.52 -7.37
N VAL A 65 -9.97 0.18 -6.88
CA VAL A 65 -11.10 0.61 -7.73
C VAL A 65 -10.64 1.57 -8.82
N TRP A 66 -9.78 2.54 -8.50
CA TRP A 66 -9.24 3.48 -9.50
C TRP A 66 -8.36 2.80 -10.55
N ILE A 67 -7.51 1.84 -10.15
CA ILE A 67 -6.72 1.02 -11.09
C ILE A 67 -7.66 0.17 -11.95
N TRP A 68 -8.69 -0.42 -11.35
CA TRP A 68 -9.67 -1.23 -12.07
C TRP A 68 -10.44 -0.40 -13.10
N MET A 69 -10.81 0.83 -12.77
CA MET A 69 -11.49 1.75 -13.69
C MET A 69 -10.56 2.37 -14.75
N GLY A 70 -9.23 2.23 -14.62
CA GLY A 70 -8.28 2.91 -15.50
C GLY A 70 -8.30 4.44 -15.32
N HIS A 71 -8.61 4.91 -14.11
CA HIS A 71 -8.79 6.34 -13.86
C HIS A 71 -7.44 7.10 -13.97
N PRO A 72 -7.38 8.29 -14.59
CA PRO A 72 -6.13 9.03 -14.84
C PRO A 72 -5.38 9.44 -13.57
N ARG A 73 -6.09 9.54 -12.44
CA ARG A 73 -5.48 9.82 -11.12
C ARG A 73 -4.93 8.58 -10.40
N ALA A 74 -5.18 7.37 -10.91
CA ALA A 74 -4.74 6.15 -10.25
C ALA A 74 -3.20 6.06 -10.10
N PRO A 75 -2.38 6.40 -11.11
CA PRO A 75 -0.91 6.39 -10.97
C PRO A 75 -0.43 7.33 -9.87
N GLY A 76 -0.98 8.55 -9.81
CA GLY A 76 -0.65 9.53 -8.78
C GLY A 76 -1.02 9.05 -7.37
N ALA A 77 -2.25 8.54 -7.21
CA ALA A 77 -2.73 8.01 -5.94
C ALA A 77 -1.90 6.84 -5.44
N LEU A 78 -1.54 5.92 -6.34
CA LEU A 78 -0.72 4.76 -6.04
C LEU A 78 0.69 5.18 -5.57
N ARG A 79 1.35 6.11 -6.26
CA ARG A 79 2.67 6.64 -5.83
C ARG A 79 2.60 7.27 -4.44
N ILE A 80 1.62 8.13 -4.20
CA ILE A 80 1.45 8.83 -2.92
C ILE A 80 1.20 7.82 -1.80
N LEU A 81 0.26 6.89 -2.01
CA LEU A 81 -0.06 5.90 -0.98
C LEU A 81 1.08 4.93 -0.72
N SER A 82 1.82 4.48 -1.73
CA SER A 82 3.01 3.65 -1.51
C SER A 82 4.06 4.34 -0.64
N VAL A 83 4.29 5.65 -0.83
CA VAL A 83 5.20 6.43 0.01
C VAL A 83 4.65 6.58 1.43
N ILE A 84 3.38 6.96 1.58
CA ILE A 84 2.73 7.09 2.89
C ILE A 84 2.81 5.77 3.66
N PHE A 85 2.51 4.64 3.00
CA PHE A 85 2.57 3.33 3.64
C PHE A 85 3.98 2.91 4.00
N ALA A 86 4.97 3.20 3.15
CA ALA A 86 6.37 2.93 3.49
C ALA A 86 6.79 3.72 4.74
N LEU A 87 6.45 5.01 4.81
CA LEU A 87 6.72 5.84 5.99
C LEU A 87 5.99 5.32 7.23
N TYR A 88 4.70 5.03 7.11
CA TYR A 88 3.91 4.44 8.19
C TYR A 88 4.51 3.12 8.69
N TYR A 89 4.92 2.24 7.79
CA TYR A 89 5.57 0.98 8.14
C TYR A 89 6.86 1.21 8.92
N TRP A 90 7.69 2.17 8.50
CA TRP A 90 8.91 2.51 9.22
C TRP A 90 8.65 3.13 10.60
N VAL A 91 7.59 3.92 10.73
CA VAL A 91 7.12 4.41 12.04
C VAL A 91 6.71 3.25 12.94
N ASP A 92 5.91 2.30 12.43
CA ASP A 92 5.48 1.09 13.16
C ASP A 92 6.70 0.25 13.58
N GLN A 93 7.65 0.07 12.66
CA GLN A 93 8.90 -0.65 12.93
C GLN A 93 9.70 0.02 14.05
N VAL A 94 9.92 1.33 13.98
CA VAL A 94 10.77 2.05 14.94
C VAL A 94 10.11 2.18 16.31
N LEU A 95 8.81 2.47 16.36
CA LEU A 95 8.11 2.80 17.61
C LEU A 95 7.47 1.60 18.31
N VAL A 96 7.00 0.60 17.55
CA VAL A 96 6.15 -0.48 18.10
C VAL A 96 6.89 -1.82 18.17
N MET A 97 7.77 -2.12 17.23
CA MET A 97 8.46 -3.42 17.19
C MET A 97 9.86 -3.36 17.81
N THR A 98 10.01 -3.88 19.03
CA THR A 98 11.29 -4.00 19.75
C THR A 98 11.91 -5.40 19.69
N SER A 99 11.41 -6.30 18.83
CA SER A 99 11.88 -7.69 18.78
C SER A 99 13.34 -7.82 18.30
N GLU A 100 14.08 -8.76 18.88
CA GLU A 100 15.49 -9.02 18.52
C GLU A 100 15.67 -9.39 17.04
N LEU A 101 14.70 -10.13 16.47
CA LEU A 101 14.67 -10.49 15.05
C LEU A 101 14.62 -9.26 14.11
N ARG A 102 14.04 -8.14 14.55
CA ARG A 102 14.03 -6.88 13.79
C ARG A 102 15.43 -6.24 13.79
N GLN A 103 16.11 -6.22 14.93
CA GLN A 103 17.43 -5.58 15.05
C GLN A 103 18.48 -6.23 14.13
N THR A 104 18.31 -7.51 13.79
CA THR A 104 19.19 -8.20 12.85
C THR A 104 18.86 -7.93 11.39
N ASN A 105 17.58 -7.70 11.05
CA ASN A 105 17.11 -7.70 9.66
C ASN A 105 16.73 -6.32 9.09
N TRP A 106 16.85 -5.24 9.87
CA TRP A 106 16.39 -3.92 9.46
C TRP A 106 16.99 -3.42 8.14
N VAL A 107 18.27 -3.72 7.86
CA VAL A 107 18.93 -3.34 6.60
C VAL A 107 18.26 -4.02 5.40
N PHE A 108 18.01 -5.32 5.50
CA PHE A 108 17.33 -6.09 4.47
C PHE A 108 15.93 -5.54 4.22
N THR A 109 15.16 -5.32 5.29
CA THR A 109 13.83 -4.73 5.20
C THR A 109 13.85 -3.34 4.58
N GLY A 110 14.85 -2.51 4.88
CA GLY A 110 15.09 -1.20 4.25
C GLY A 110 15.32 -1.31 2.76
N LEU A 111 16.24 -2.18 2.35
CA LEU A 111 16.53 -2.42 0.94
C LEU A 111 15.29 -2.92 0.19
N VAL A 112 14.55 -3.87 0.75
CA VAL A 112 13.30 -4.36 0.16
C VAL A 112 12.27 -3.23 0.03
N THR A 113 12.13 -2.37 1.03
CA THR A 113 11.21 -1.21 0.96
C THR A 113 11.58 -0.28 -0.20
N VAL A 114 12.87 0.05 -0.35
CA VAL A 114 13.35 0.92 -1.44
C VAL A 114 13.13 0.27 -2.80
N VAL A 115 13.44 -1.03 -2.94
CA VAL A 115 13.22 -1.77 -4.18
C VAL A 115 11.74 -1.79 -4.56
N LEU A 116 10.85 -2.07 -3.61
CA LEU A 116 9.40 -2.07 -3.85
C LEU A 116 8.89 -0.70 -4.28
N LEU A 117 9.34 0.38 -3.63
CA LEU A 117 9.01 1.74 -4.05
C LEU A 117 9.49 1.99 -5.49
N LEU A 118 10.75 1.67 -5.79
CA LEU A 118 11.27 1.82 -7.15
C LEU A 118 10.45 1.03 -8.17
N LEU A 119 10.03 -0.19 -7.85
CA LEU A 119 9.14 -0.98 -8.70
C LEU A 119 7.79 -0.30 -8.93
N VAL A 120 7.18 0.31 -7.89
CA VAL A 120 5.96 1.12 -8.05
C VAL A 120 6.20 2.30 -9.01
N PHE A 121 7.28 3.05 -8.83
CA PHE A 121 7.55 4.22 -9.68
C PHE A 121 7.90 3.83 -11.11
N LEU A 122 8.69 2.77 -11.30
CA LEU A 122 9.13 2.30 -12.62
C LEU A 122 8.01 1.59 -13.38
N SER A 123 7.14 0.86 -12.68
CA SER A 123 5.99 0.16 -13.30
C SER A 123 4.99 1.11 -13.95
N LEU A 124 4.95 2.37 -13.50
CA LEU A 124 4.05 3.39 -14.04
C LEU A 124 4.65 4.23 -15.18
N LYS A 125 5.90 3.98 -15.59
CA LYS A 125 6.58 4.72 -16.68
C LYS A 125 6.25 4.26 -18.11
N PRO A 126 6.03 2.96 -18.41
CA PRO A 126 5.87 2.50 -19.79
C PRO A 126 4.70 3.19 -20.50
N ALA A 127 4.88 3.51 -21.79
CA ALA A 127 3.85 4.19 -22.60
C ALA A 127 2.51 3.44 -22.60
N ALA A 128 2.54 2.10 -22.64
CA ALA A 128 1.32 1.28 -22.55
C ALA A 128 0.53 1.46 -21.23
N VAL A 129 1.21 1.81 -20.14
CA VAL A 129 0.55 2.09 -18.85
C VAL A 129 -0.03 3.50 -18.84
N ARG A 130 0.71 4.48 -19.37
CA ARG A 130 0.25 5.87 -19.49
C ARG A 130 -0.97 6.00 -20.39
N ASP A 131 -0.97 5.29 -21.53
CA ASP A 131 -2.09 5.21 -22.46
C ASP A 131 -3.32 4.56 -21.81
N PHE A 132 -3.13 3.47 -21.06
CA PHE A 132 -4.21 2.82 -20.32
C PHE A 132 -4.90 3.75 -19.29
N PHE A 133 -4.14 4.64 -18.65
CA PHE A 133 -4.67 5.62 -17.71
C PHE A 133 -5.08 6.94 -18.38
N GLY A 134 -4.85 7.11 -19.68
CA GLY A 134 -5.18 8.33 -20.42
C GLY A 134 -4.33 9.55 -20.04
N GLU A 135 -3.13 9.38 -19.48
CA GLU A 135 -2.26 10.49 -19.05
C GLU A 135 -1.84 11.39 -20.23
N ASP A 136 -1.70 10.83 -21.43
CA ASP A 136 -1.20 11.56 -22.60
C ASP A 136 -2.26 12.50 -23.21
N TYR A 137 -3.56 12.20 -23.04
CA TYR A 137 -4.66 13.02 -23.54
C TYR A 137 -4.98 14.23 -22.64
N GLU A 138 -4.70 14.15 -21.34
CA GLU A 138 -4.90 15.29 -20.42
C GLU A 138 -3.77 16.32 -20.51
N GLN A 139 -2.54 15.91 -20.83
CA GLN A 139 -1.41 16.83 -21.02
C GLN A 139 -1.53 17.65 -22.30
N GLU A 140 -2.06 17.08 -23.39
CA GLU A 140 -2.29 17.79 -24.65
C GLU A 140 -3.43 18.82 -24.55
N LYS A 141 -4.38 18.63 -23.62
CA LYS A 141 -5.51 19.53 -23.41
C LYS A 141 -5.19 20.73 -22.50
N GLN A 142 -4.04 20.71 -21.82
CA GLN A 142 -3.58 21.75 -20.89
C GLN A 142 -2.48 22.66 -21.47
N ASN A 143 -1.95 22.35 -22.66
CA ASN A 143 -1.02 23.19 -23.44
C ASN A 143 -1.75 23.88 -24.59
#